data_AF-A0A3Q7TNS3-F1
#
_entry.id   AF-A0A3Q7TNS3-F1
#
_cell.length_a   1.000
_cell.length_b   1.000
_cell.length_c   1.000
_cell.angle_alpha   90.00
_cell.angle_beta   90.00
_cell.angle_gamma   90.00
#
_symmetry.space_group_name_H-M   'P 1'
#
loop_
_entity.id
_entity.type
_entity.pdbx_description
1 polymer ?
#
loop_
_entity_poly.entity_id
_entity_poly.type
_entity_poly.pdbx_seq_one_letter_code
_entity_poly.pdbx_strand_id
1 'polypeptide(L)'
;MCTSLTTCEWKKVFYEKMEVAKPADSWELIIDPNLKPNELAPGWKQYLEQHASGRFHCSWCWHTWQSAHVVILFHMYLDRAQRAGSVRMRVFKQLCYECGTARLDESSMLEENIEGLVDNLITSLREQCYEEDGGQYRIHVAGRPDAGPHRPEFCEACQEGIAHWKPSEKLLEEEASAYAISGASRPSAQDAAGYSFLSLRWCLVGASVCLLLVYLQLSFRGSALL
;
A
#
# COMPACT_ATOMS: atom_id res chain seq x y z
N MET A 1 -30.05 0.51 15.91
CA MET A 1 -30.11 1.44 14.76
C MET A 1 -28.68 1.78 14.38
N CYS A 2 -28.36 1.67 13.11
CA CYS A 2 -27.02 1.87 12.58
C CYS A 2 -26.84 3.37 12.24
N THR A 3 -25.79 4.00 12.77
CA THR A 3 -25.65 5.48 12.83
C THR A 3 -24.94 6.09 11.61
N SER A 4 -24.35 5.28 10.74
CA SER A 4 -23.80 5.72 9.44
C SER A 4 -24.01 4.61 8.39
N LEU A 5 -24.23 4.98 7.12
CA LEU A 5 -24.41 4.03 6.01
C LEU A 5 -23.26 3.00 5.95
N THR A 6 -22.03 3.46 6.18
CA THR A 6 -20.83 2.61 6.22
C THR A 6 -20.86 1.57 7.34
N THR A 7 -21.36 1.92 8.53
CA THR A 7 -21.46 0.98 9.65
C THR A 7 -22.36 -0.21 9.30
N CYS A 8 -23.41 0.03 8.51
CA CYS A 8 -24.40 -1.00 8.21
C CYS A 8 -23.87 -1.95 7.16
N GLU A 9 -23.15 -1.42 6.16
CA GLU A 9 -22.49 -2.20 5.11
C GLU A 9 -21.41 -3.11 5.70
N TRP A 10 -20.54 -2.56 6.56
CA TRP A 10 -19.54 -3.36 7.28
C TRP A 10 -20.14 -4.51 8.06
N LYS A 11 -21.17 -4.25 8.88
CA LYS A 11 -21.85 -5.30 9.64
C LYS A 11 -22.52 -6.33 8.73
N LYS A 12 -23.20 -5.88 7.69
CA LYS A 12 -23.89 -6.75 6.72
C LYS A 12 -22.90 -7.73 6.07
N VAL A 13 -21.85 -7.19 5.44
CA VAL A 13 -20.86 -8.00 4.71
C VAL A 13 -20.11 -8.93 5.67
N PHE A 14 -19.76 -8.45 6.87
CA PHE A 14 -19.15 -9.27 7.91
C PHE A 14 -20.04 -10.45 8.29
N TYR A 15 -21.32 -10.22 8.61
CA TYR A 15 -22.22 -11.30 9.02
C TYR A 15 -22.47 -12.30 7.89
N GLU A 16 -22.72 -11.83 6.66
CA GLU A 16 -22.92 -12.71 5.50
C GLU A 16 -21.71 -13.63 5.26
N LYS A 17 -20.49 -13.10 5.30
CA LYS A 17 -19.27 -13.90 5.09
C LYS A 17 -18.94 -14.78 6.30
N MET A 18 -19.20 -14.31 7.52
CA MET A 18 -18.93 -15.08 8.74
C MET A 18 -19.89 -16.27 8.90
N GLU A 19 -21.14 -16.13 8.48
CA GLU A 19 -22.11 -17.23 8.43
C GLU A 19 -21.63 -18.37 7.51
N VAL A 20 -21.00 -18.04 6.39
CA VAL A 20 -20.38 -19.04 5.50
C VAL A 20 -19.10 -19.63 6.11
N ALA A 21 -18.25 -18.80 6.71
CA ALA A 21 -16.94 -19.21 7.21
C ALA A 21 -17.03 -20.05 8.52
N LYS A 22 -17.94 -19.70 9.43
CA LYS A 22 -18.17 -20.38 10.72
C LYS A 22 -19.67 -20.41 11.06
N PRO A 23 -20.49 -21.20 10.36
CA PRO A 23 -21.96 -21.22 10.51
C PRO A 23 -22.44 -21.60 11.91
N ALA A 24 -21.59 -22.25 12.71
CA ALA A 24 -21.95 -22.76 14.02
C ALA A 24 -21.41 -21.91 15.18
N ASP A 25 -20.75 -20.79 14.88
CA ASP A 25 -20.29 -19.81 15.86
C ASP A 25 -21.01 -18.47 15.66
N SER A 26 -21.32 -17.78 16.74
CA SER A 26 -21.91 -16.45 16.70
C SER A 26 -20.82 -15.39 16.76
N TRP A 27 -20.91 -14.36 15.91
CA TRP A 27 -19.93 -13.28 15.88
C TRP A 27 -20.62 -11.92 15.90
N GLU A 28 -20.10 -11.01 16.73
CA GLU A 28 -20.56 -9.62 16.79
C GLU A 28 -19.48 -8.67 16.30
N LEU A 29 -19.84 -7.74 15.39
CA LEU A 29 -18.98 -6.64 14.97
C LEU A 29 -19.41 -5.33 15.64
N ILE A 30 -18.49 -4.71 16.37
CA ILE A 30 -18.68 -3.48 17.15
C ILE A 30 -17.73 -2.42 16.58
N ILE A 31 -18.27 -1.28 16.17
CA ILE A 31 -17.45 -0.14 15.77
C ILE A 31 -17.20 0.72 17.00
N ASP A 32 -15.93 0.86 17.37
CA ASP A 32 -15.48 1.60 18.55
C ASP A 32 -14.46 2.66 18.11
N PRO A 33 -14.86 3.94 17.97
CA PRO A 33 -13.96 5.00 17.54
C PRO A 33 -12.84 5.30 18.55
N ASN A 34 -12.94 4.78 19.78
CA ASN A 34 -11.95 4.98 20.84
C ASN A 34 -11.01 3.78 20.99
N LEU A 35 -11.13 2.75 20.14
CA LEU A 35 -10.28 1.57 20.20
C LEU A 35 -8.82 1.96 19.97
N LYS A 36 -7.92 1.54 20.87
CA LYS A 36 -6.50 1.90 20.79
C LYS A 36 -5.62 0.75 20.33
N PRO A 37 -4.60 1.03 19.50
CA PRO A 37 -3.65 0.01 19.11
C PRO A 37 -2.84 -0.47 20.32
N ASN A 38 -2.55 -1.77 20.38
CA ASN A 38 -1.72 -2.42 21.39
C ASN A 38 -2.23 -2.36 22.84
N GLU A 39 -3.45 -1.86 23.08
CA GLU A 39 -4.13 -1.90 24.38
C GLU A 39 -5.19 -3.03 24.39
N LEU A 40 -4.75 -4.27 24.55
CA LEU A 40 -5.61 -5.46 24.46
C LEU A 40 -6.00 -5.98 25.85
N ALA A 41 -7.28 -6.35 26.01
CA ALA A 41 -7.71 -7.14 27.16
C ALA A 41 -7.19 -8.59 27.06
N PRO A 42 -7.08 -9.34 28.16
CA PRO A 42 -6.59 -10.72 28.13
C PRO A 42 -7.37 -11.61 27.16
N GLY A 43 -6.65 -12.36 26.33
CA GLY A 43 -7.23 -13.26 25.32
C GLY A 43 -7.60 -12.58 23.99
N TRP A 44 -7.63 -11.25 23.93
CA TRP A 44 -7.87 -10.53 22.68
C TRP A 44 -6.64 -10.58 21.77
N LYS A 45 -6.90 -10.63 20.47
CA LYS A 45 -5.93 -10.61 19.38
C LYS A 45 -6.08 -9.31 18.59
N GLN A 46 -5.02 -8.88 17.92
CA GLN A 46 -5.02 -7.66 17.12
C GLN A 46 -4.68 -7.97 15.67
N TYR A 47 -5.46 -7.38 14.77
CA TYR A 47 -5.15 -7.30 13.36
C TYR A 47 -5.21 -5.84 12.92
N LEU A 48 -4.20 -5.41 12.18
CA LEU A 48 -4.09 -4.05 11.66
C LEU A 48 -4.03 -4.12 10.14
N GLU A 49 -5.04 -3.57 9.49
CA GLU A 49 -5.04 -3.35 8.05
C GLU A 49 -4.44 -1.96 7.79
N GLN A 50 -3.37 -1.87 7.01
CA GLN A 50 -2.61 -0.63 6.81
C GLN A 50 -2.69 -0.09 5.37
N HIS A 51 -3.28 -0.88 4.47
CA HIS A 51 -3.32 -0.62 3.03
C HIS A 51 -4.75 -0.65 2.50
N ALA A 52 -5.73 -0.26 3.33
CA ALA A 52 -7.08 -0.08 2.85
C ALA A 52 -7.15 1.18 1.96
N SER A 53 -7.91 1.07 0.87
CA SER A 53 -8.21 2.19 0.00
C SER A 53 -9.55 2.80 0.40
N GLY A 54 -9.56 4.10 0.68
CA GLY A 54 -10.78 4.84 1.03
C GLY A 54 -10.87 6.17 0.31
N ARG A 55 -12.10 6.61 0.04
CA ARG A 55 -12.39 7.98 -0.40
C ARG A 55 -12.88 8.78 0.80
N PHE A 56 -12.27 9.92 1.06
CA PHE A 56 -12.67 10.82 2.12
C PHE A 56 -13.37 12.03 1.53
N HIS A 57 -14.36 12.53 2.26
CA HIS A 57 -15.06 13.75 1.95
C HIS A 57 -15.01 14.70 3.16
N CYS A 58 -14.61 15.94 2.94
CA CYS A 58 -14.64 16.99 3.94
C CYS A 58 -16.02 17.65 3.95
N SER A 59 -16.77 17.50 5.03
CA SER A 59 -18.10 18.13 5.17
C SER A 59 -18.08 19.67 5.21
N TRP A 60 -16.91 20.29 5.44
CA TRP A 60 -16.77 21.75 5.50
C TRP A 60 -16.50 22.40 4.14
N CYS A 61 -15.39 22.02 3.49
CA CYS A 61 -14.98 22.60 2.20
C CYS A 61 -15.40 21.75 1.00
N TRP A 62 -16.09 20.64 1.22
CA TRP A 62 -16.55 19.69 0.20
C TRP A 62 -15.43 19.00 -0.58
N HIS A 63 -14.17 19.27 -0.22
CA HIS A 63 -13.03 18.61 -0.81
C HIS A 63 -13.11 17.10 -0.62
N THR A 64 -12.79 16.37 -1.68
CA THR A 64 -12.82 14.91 -1.71
C THR A 64 -11.46 14.41 -2.18
N TRP A 65 -10.89 13.45 -1.44
CA TRP A 65 -9.60 12.86 -1.79
C TRP A 65 -9.64 11.36 -1.60
N GLN A 66 -8.76 10.66 -2.31
CA GLN A 66 -8.56 9.22 -2.15
C GLN A 66 -7.30 8.97 -1.34
N SER A 67 -7.27 7.86 -0.59
CA SER A 67 -6.10 7.42 0.16
C SER A 67 -5.95 5.92 0.07
N ALA A 68 -4.76 5.45 -0.29
CA ALA A 68 -4.36 4.04 -0.24
C ALA A 68 -3.76 3.62 1.12
N HIS A 69 -3.83 4.53 2.09
CA HIS A 69 -3.19 4.40 3.40
C HIS A 69 -4.24 4.55 4.50
N VAL A 70 -5.44 4.01 4.30
CA VAL A 70 -6.41 3.91 5.39
C VAL A 70 -5.96 2.79 6.31
N VAL A 71 -5.95 3.10 7.61
CA VAL A 71 -5.67 2.10 8.65
C VAL A 71 -6.97 1.69 9.30
N ILE A 72 -7.14 0.39 9.50
CA ILE A 72 -8.25 -0.18 10.25
C ILE A 72 -7.69 -1.10 11.32
N LEU A 73 -8.03 -0.82 12.57
CA LEU A 73 -7.69 -1.63 13.72
C LEU A 73 -8.84 -2.57 14.06
N PHE A 74 -8.50 -3.85 14.21
CA PHE A 74 -9.39 -4.89 14.69
C PHE A 74 -8.84 -5.49 15.97
N HIS A 75 -9.66 -5.49 17.02
CA HIS A 75 -9.45 -6.33 18.20
C HIS A 75 -10.43 -7.48 18.13
N MET A 76 -9.94 -8.71 18.23
CA MET A 76 -10.71 -9.93 18.00
C MET A 76 -10.64 -10.82 19.24
N TYR A 77 -11.77 -11.38 19.62
CA TYR A 77 -11.85 -12.32 20.74
C TYR A 77 -12.80 -13.46 20.38
N LEU A 78 -12.44 -14.67 20.77
CA LEU A 78 -13.26 -15.86 20.60
C LEU A 78 -13.32 -16.62 21.92
N ASP A 79 -14.53 -16.75 22.47
CA ASP A 79 -14.84 -17.71 23.52
C ASP A 79 -15.20 -19.05 22.86
N ARG A 80 -14.23 -19.97 22.84
CA ARG A 80 -14.41 -21.32 22.27
C ARG A 80 -15.45 -22.16 23.01
N ALA A 81 -15.68 -21.90 24.31
CA ALA A 81 -16.65 -22.65 25.10
C ALA A 81 -18.09 -22.21 24.78
N GLN A 82 -18.30 -20.91 24.61
CA GLN A 82 -19.60 -20.33 24.24
C GLN A 82 -19.85 -20.32 22.73
N ARG A 83 -18.83 -20.62 21.92
CA ARG A 83 -18.88 -20.51 20.46
C ARG A 83 -19.33 -19.10 20.02
N ALA A 84 -18.82 -18.11 20.74
CA ALA A 84 -19.17 -16.71 20.58
C ALA A 84 -17.91 -15.88 20.44
N GLY A 85 -17.87 -15.05 19.40
CA GLY A 85 -16.77 -14.16 19.09
C GLY A 85 -17.21 -12.70 19.03
N SER A 86 -16.26 -11.82 19.27
CA SER A 86 -16.46 -10.37 19.17
C SER A 86 -15.29 -9.75 18.41
N VAL A 87 -15.62 -8.86 17.47
CA VAL A 87 -14.68 -8.00 16.78
C VAL A 87 -15.00 -6.56 17.14
N ARG A 88 -14.03 -5.84 17.67
CA ARG A 88 -14.07 -4.38 17.79
C ARG A 88 -13.24 -3.78 16.66
N MET A 89 -13.77 -2.74 16.03
CA MET A 89 -13.21 -2.14 14.84
C MET A 89 -13.10 -0.62 15.01
N ARG A 90 -11.96 -0.05 14.63
CA ARG A 90 -11.77 1.39 14.44
C ARG A 90 -11.17 1.66 13.07
N VAL A 91 -11.82 2.50 12.29
CA VAL A 91 -11.23 3.09 11.09
C VAL A 91 -10.54 4.38 11.51
N PHE A 92 -9.24 4.50 11.23
CA PHE A 92 -8.50 5.75 11.45
C PHE A 92 -8.83 6.75 10.36
N LYS A 93 -9.10 7.97 10.77
CA LYS A 93 -9.55 9.07 9.93
C LYS A 93 -8.38 9.83 9.33
N GLN A 94 -8.66 10.59 8.28
CA GLN A 94 -7.72 11.51 7.68
C GLN A 94 -8.31 12.91 7.67
N LEU A 95 -7.51 13.88 8.06
CA LEU A 95 -7.87 15.30 8.07
C LEU A 95 -7.83 15.86 6.64
N CYS A 96 -8.72 16.80 6.37
CA CYS A 96 -8.70 17.52 5.10
C CYS A 96 -7.49 18.44 5.01
N TYR A 97 -6.61 18.18 4.05
CA TYR A 97 -5.39 18.97 3.85
C TYR A 97 -5.62 20.32 3.14
N GLU A 98 -6.77 20.54 2.51
CA GLU A 98 -7.06 21.80 1.79
C GLU A 98 -7.46 22.94 2.73
N CYS A 99 -8.39 22.69 3.65
CA CYS A 99 -8.85 23.70 4.60
C CYS A 99 -8.08 23.66 5.92
N GLY A 100 -7.45 22.53 6.26
CA GLY A 100 -6.76 22.33 7.54
C GLY A 100 -7.67 22.43 8.78
N THR A 101 -8.98 22.66 8.60
CA THR A 101 -9.92 22.99 9.68
C THR A 101 -10.85 21.83 10.08
N ALA A 102 -10.77 20.66 9.46
CA ALA A 102 -11.76 19.62 9.71
C ALA A 102 -11.50 18.92 11.05
N ARG A 103 -12.46 18.98 11.96
CA ARG A 103 -12.47 18.15 13.17
C ARG A 103 -12.48 16.68 12.73
N LEU A 104 -11.77 15.79 13.44
CA LEU A 104 -11.76 14.35 13.11
C LEU A 104 -13.19 13.78 12.97
N ASP A 105 -14.17 14.31 13.69
CA ASP A 105 -15.58 13.86 13.59
C ASP A 105 -16.31 14.18 12.28
N GLU A 106 -15.71 14.97 11.39
CA GLU A 106 -16.38 15.51 10.21
C GLU A 106 -15.89 14.92 8.88
N SER A 107 -14.87 14.05 8.87
CA SER A 107 -14.47 13.29 7.68
C SER A 107 -15.21 11.95 7.63
N SER A 108 -16.06 11.75 6.61
CA SER A 108 -16.67 10.45 6.33
C SER A 108 -15.87 9.72 5.26
N MET A 109 -15.41 8.52 5.58
CA MET A 109 -14.87 7.58 4.60
C MET A 109 -16.02 6.96 3.82
N LEU A 110 -15.94 6.96 2.49
CA LEU A 110 -16.71 6.13 1.57
C LEU A 110 -15.76 5.05 1.05
N GLU A 111 -16.12 3.79 1.23
CA GLU A 111 -15.22 2.67 0.97
C GLU A 111 -15.74 1.82 -0.17
N GLU A 112 -14.95 1.72 -1.24
CA GLU A 112 -15.31 0.96 -2.44
C GLU A 112 -14.88 -0.53 -2.35
N ASN A 113 -14.33 -1.01 -1.21
CA ASN A 113 -13.86 -2.41 -1.06
C ASN A 113 -14.07 -3.05 0.33
N ILE A 114 -15.24 -2.85 0.94
CA ILE A 114 -15.58 -3.48 2.23
C ILE A 114 -15.46 -5.01 2.16
N GLU A 115 -15.84 -5.62 1.03
CA GLU A 115 -15.79 -7.09 0.86
C GLU A 115 -14.38 -7.66 1.03
N GLY A 116 -13.39 -7.11 0.31
CA GLY A 116 -12.01 -7.59 0.41
C GLY A 116 -11.39 -7.38 1.79
N LEU A 117 -11.76 -6.29 2.48
CA LEU A 117 -11.29 -6.02 3.83
C LEU A 117 -11.90 -6.98 4.86
N VAL A 118 -13.19 -7.29 4.70
CA VAL A 118 -13.85 -8.32 5.51
C VAL A 118 -13.25 -9.69 5.24
N ASP A 119 -12.90 -10.02 3.99
CA ASP A 119 -12.19 -11.27 3.68
C ASP A 119 -10.84 -11.35 4.43
N ASN A 120 -10.05 -10.27 4.41
CA ASN A 120 -8.79 -10.23 5.15
C ASN A 120 -8.99 -10.33 6.68
N LEU A 121 -10.06 -9.73 7.20
CA LEU A 121 -10.45 -9.88 8.61
C LEU A 121 -10.80 -11.34 8.93
N ILE A 122 -11.60 -12.01 8.10
CA ILE A 122 -11.98 -13.42 8.31
C ILE A 122 -10.76 -14.33 8.22
N THR A 123 -9.85 -14.10 7.27
CA THR A 123 -8.56 -14.79 7.23
C THR A 123 -7.80 -14.61 8.55
N SER A 124 -7.72 -13.38 9.07
CA SER A 124 -7.03 -13.10 10.35
C SER A 124 -7.74 -13.74 11.55
N LEU A 125 -9.07 -13.83 11.55
CA LEU A 125 -9.85 -14.55 12.56
C LEU A 125 -9.52 -16.06 12.55
N ARG A 126 -9.45 -16.66 11.37
CA ARG A 126 -9.12 -18.09 11.21
C ARG A 126 -7.71 -18.38 11.72
N GLU A 127 -6.74 -17.57 11.33
CA GLU A 127 -5.34 -17.71 11.75
C GLU A 127 -5.16 -17.50 13.26
N GLN A 128 -5.67 -16.39 13.80
CA GLN A 128 -5.31 -15.94 15.15
C GLN A 128 -6.25 -16.43 16.25
N CYS A 129 -7.53 -16.64 15.94
CA CYS A 129 -8.53 -17.05 16.92
C CYS A 129 -8.86 -18.54 16.83
N TYR A 130 -8.89 -19.10 15.61
CA TYR A 130 -9.17 -20.53 15.40
C TYR A 130 -7.93 -21.41 15.28
N GLU A 131 -6.76 -20.82 15.00
CA GLU A 131 -5.50 -21.53 14.72
C GLU A 131 -5.60 -22.41 13.46
N GLU A 132 -6.37 -21.95 12.48
CA GLU A 132 -6.55 -22.58 11.18
C GLU A 132 -5.73 -21.85 10.12
N ASP A 133 -5.42 -22.55 9.02
CA ASP A 133 -4.84 -21.91 7.85
C ASP A 133 -5.84 -20.89 7.25
N GLY A 134 -5.47 -19.62 7.28
CA GLY A 134 -6.24 -18.51 6.74
C GLY A 134 -6.30 -18.47 5.21
N GLY A 135 -5.50 -19.32 4.54
CA GLY A 135 -5.31 -19.32 3.10
C GLY A 135 -4.11 -18.46 2.67
N GLN A 136 -3.63 -18.69 1.44
CA GLN A 136 -2.33 -18.16 0.98
C GLN A 136 -2.34 -16.71 0.47
N TYR A 137 -3.49 -16.03 0.37
CA TYR A 137 -3.54 -14.67 -0.18
C TYR A 137 -4.36 -13.75 0.71
N ARG A 138 -3.68 -12.81 1.38
CA ARG A 138 -4.30 -11.56 1.81
C ARG A 138 -4.56 -10.74 0.56
N ILE A 139 -5.81 -10.32 0.35
CA ILE A 139 -6.15 -9.46 -0.78
C ILE A 139 -5.48 -8.13 -0.50
N HIS A 140 -4.41 -7.83 -1.26
CA HIS A 140 -3.89 -6.47 -1.31
C HIS A 140 -4.98 -5.62 -1.94
N VAL A 141 -5.64 -4.81 -1.13
CA VAL A 141 -6.58 -3.81 -1.62
C VAL A 141 -5.74 -2.77 -2.34
N ALA A 142 -5.56 -2.96 -3.65
CA ALA A 142 -4.70 -2.10 -4.45
C ALA A 142 -5.18 -0.66 -4.31
N GLY A 143 -4.30 0.20 -3.80
CA GLY A 143 -4.48 1.64 -3.88
C GLY A 143 -4.54 2.04 -5.36
N ARG A 144 -5.50 2.89 -5.72
CA ARG A 144 -5.51 3.44 -7.07
C ARG A 144 -4.26 4.31 -7.30
N PRO A 145 -3.69 4.33 -8.52
CA PRO A 145 -2.45 5.04 -8.82
C PRO A 145 -2.55 6.57 -8.70
N ASP A 146 -3.75 7.12 -8.52
CA ASP A 146 -4.01 8.55 -8.29
C ASP A 146 -3.90 8.97 -6.82
N ALA A 147 -3.58 8.04 -5.91
CA ALA A 147 -3.27 8.39 -4.52
C ALA A 147 -1.96 9.19 -4.46
N GLY A 148 -2.09 10.51 -4.25
CA GLY A 148 -0.94 11.39 -4.01
C GLY A 148 -0.09 10.94 -2.81
N PRO A 149 1.07 11.59 -2.56
CA PRO A 149 1.96 11.21 -1.47
C PRO A 149 1.23 11.26 -0.12
N HIS A 150 1.40 10.22 0.68
CA HIS A 150 0.85 10.14 2.03
C HIS A 150 1.40 11.28 2.90
N ARG A 151 0.52 11.95 3.65
CA ARG A 151 0.85 13.08 4.52
C ARG A 151 0.58 12.71 5.99
N PRO A 152 1.62 12.32 6.77
CA PRO A 152 1.46 11.84 8.15
C PRO A 152 0.77 12.83 9.07
N GLU A 153 0.96 14.13 8.86
CA GLU A 153 0.38 15.20 9.65
C GLU A 153 -1.16 15.26 9.57
N PHE A 154 -1.74 14.70 8.50
CA PHE A 154 -3.19 14.61 8.31
C PHE A 154 -3.73 13.19 8.56
N CYS A 155 -2.92 12.22 8.97
CA CYS A 155 -3.34 10.84 9.19
C CYS A 155 -3.43 10.54 10.70
N GLU A 156 -4.62 10.20 11.20
CA GLU A 156 -4.83 9.87 12.61
C GLU A 156 -3.95 8.68 13.04
N ALA A 157 -3.81 7.66 12.19
CA ALA A 157 -2.97 6.50 12.49
C ALA A 157 -1.49 6.89 12.68
N CYS A 158 -0.95 7.77 11.82
CA CYS A 158 0.41 8.28 11.95
C CYS A 158 0.61 9.09 13.23
N GLN A 159 -0.40 9.90 13.61
CA GLN A 159 -0.36 10.66 14.85
C GLN A 159 -0.39 9.75 16.09
N GLU A 160 -1.05 8.61 16.00
CA GLU A 160 -1.07 7.54 17.03
C GLU A 160 0.19 6.64 16.97
N GLY A 161 1.19 6.99 16.15
CA GLY A 161 2.48 6.29 16.07
C GLY A 161 2.47 5.04 15.19
N ILE A 162 1.40 4.81 14.42
CA ILE A 162 1.32 3.68 13.48
C ILE A 162 2.11 4.05 12.22
N ALA A 163 3.22 3.36 12.00
CA ALA A 163 3.99 3.49 10.77
C ALA A 163 3.28 2.75 9.63
N HIS A 164 2.94 3.45 8.54
CA HIS A 164 2.59 2.78 7.29
C HIS A 164 3.82 2.04 6.76
N TRP A 165 3.66 0.75 6.45
CA TRP A 165 4.69 0.01 5.75
C TRP A 165 4.99 0.69 4.42
N LYS A 166 6.22 1.17 4.25
CA LYS A 166 6.76 1.40 2.91
C LYS A 166 7.12 0.01 2.40
N PRO A 167 6.66 -0.42 1.21
CA PRO A 167 7.29 -1.53 0.52
C PRO A 167 8.78 -1.20 0.47
N SER A 168 9.55 -1.81 1.35
CA SER A 168 11.00 -1.71 1.35
C SER A 168 11.43 -2.10 -0.06
N GLU A 169 12.43 -1.42 -0.60
CA GLU A 169 13.08 -1.66 -1.88
C GLU A 169 13.48 -3.14 -2.15
N LYS A 170 13.28 -4.03 -1.17
CA LYS A 170 13.45 -5.48 -1.22
C LYS A 170 12.58 -6.19 -2.24
N LEU A 171 11.35 -5.74 -2.53
CA LEU A 171 10.55 -6.37 -3.60
C LEU A 171 11.10 -6.06 -5.00
N LEU A 172 11.69 -4.88 -5.19
CA LEU A 172 12.38 -4.54 -6.44
C LEU A 172 13.72 -5.27 -6.56
N GLU A 173 14.43 -5.49 -5.46
CA GLU A 173 15.66 -6.29 -5.45
C GLU A 173 15.38 -7.79 -5.63
N GLU A 174 14.31 -8.36 -5.05
CA GLU A 174 13.92 -9.76 -5.28
C GLU A 174 13.39 -9.99 -6.70
N GLU A 175 12.59 -9.07 -7.26
CA GLU A 175 12.16 -9.15 -8.66
C GLU A 175 13.35 -8.98 -9.62
N ALA A 176 14.28 -8.05 -9.36
CA ALA A 176 15.49 -7.87 -10.14
C ALA A 176 16.44 -9.07 -10.03
N SER A 177 16.51 -9.70 -8.85
CA SER A 177 17.31 -10.91 -8.62
C SER A 177 16.69 -12.14 -9.28
N ALA A 178 15.37 -12.28 -9.26
CA ALA A 178 14.65 -13.35 -9.96
C ALA A 178 14.83 -13.24 -11.49
N TYR A 179 14.79 -12.02 -12.04
CA TYR A 179 15.12 -11.77 -13.44
C TYR A 179 16.59 -12.02 -13.79
N ALA A 180 17.52 -11.72 -12.87
CA ALA A 180 18.93 -12.01 -13.06
C ALA A 180 19.25 -13.52 -13.03
N ILE A 181 18.52 -14.28 -12.20
CA ILE A 181 18.70 -15.74 -12.07
C ILE A 181 18.08 -16.50 -13.25
N SER A 182 16.98 -15.99 -13.85
CA SER A 182 16.38 -16.60 -15.05
C SER A 182 17.17 -16.34 -16.34
N GLY A 183 18.12 -15.40 -16.35
CA GLY A 183 18.94 -15.06 -17.52
C GLY A 183 20.17 -15.96 -17.72
N ALA A 184 20.48 -16.85 -16.79
CA ALA A 184 21.71 -17.64 -16.80
C ALA A 184 21.49 -19.10 -17.22
N SER A 185 21.02 -19.34 -18.46
CA SER A 185 21.18 -20.65 -19.10
C SER A 185 21.26 -20.62 -20.63
N ARG A 186 22.51 -20.84 -21.08
CA ARG A 186 23.06 -21.35 -22.36
C ARG A 186 23.14 -20.43 -23.59
N PRO A 187 24.31 -20.40 -24.27
CA PRO A 187 24.52 -19.64 -25.49
C PRO A 187 24.04 -20.43 -26.70
N SER A 188 23.25 -19.80 -27.57
CA SER A 188 23.07 -20.24 -28.95
C SER A 188 23.60 -19.16 -29.89
N ALA A 189 24.63 -19.54 -30.62
CA ALA A 189 25.18 -18.77 -31.73
C ALA A 189 24.11 -18.56 -32.81
N GLN A 190 23.92 -17.30 -33.25
CA GLN A 190 24.17 -16.86 -34.63
C GLN A 190 23.58 -15.46 -34.87
N ASP A 191 24.47 -14.62 -35.40
CA ASP A 191 24.24 -13.58 -36.40
C ASP A 191 23.56 -12.25 -36.02
N ALA A 192 24.45 -11.28 -35.83
CA ALA A 192 24.57 -10.09 -36.69
C ALA A 192 23.45 -9.05 -36.65
N ALA A 193 23.71 -7.99 -35.87
CA ALA A 193 23.67 -6.57 -36.27
C ALA A 193 23.34 -5.69 -35.05
N GLY A 194 24.19 -5.73 -34.03
CA GLY A 194 24.14 -4.80 -32.91
C GLY A 194 24.66 -3.44 -33.32
N TYR A 195 23.79 -2.55 -33.81
CA TYR A 195 24.09 -1.13 -33.85
C TYR A 195 24.07 -0.60 -32.40
N SER A 196 25.26 -0.55 -31.80
CA SER A 196 25.48 -0.01 -30.46
C SER A 196 25.13 1.49 -30.44
N PHE A 197 23.97 1.80 -29.88
CA PHE A 197 23.49 3.16 -29.62
C PHE A 197 24.40 3.98 -28.68
N LEU A 198 25.42 3.35 -28.10
CA LEU A 198 26.44 4.00 -27.27
C LEU A 198 27.71 4.36 -28.07
N SER A 199 27.94 3.77 -29.24
CA SER A 199 29.15 4.03 -30.06
C SER A 199 29.14 5.39 -30.76
N LEU A 200 27.97 5.84 -31.27
CA LEU A 200 27.89 7.07 -32.07
C LEU A 200 28.31 8.32 -31.28
N ARG A 201 27.96 8.38 -29.99
CA ARG A 201 28.21 9.54 -29.13
C ARG A 201 29.70 9.66 -28.78
N TRP A 202 30.39 8.54 -28.59
CA TRP A 202 31.85 8.52 -28.37
C TRP A 202 32.63 8.74 -29.68
N CYS A 203 32.13 8.27 -30.83
CA CYS A 203 32.72 8.55 -32.14
C CYS A 203 32.67 10.04 -32.51
N LEU A 204 31.57 10.74 -32.23
CA LEU A 204 31.45 12.18 -32.50
C LEU A 204 32.37 13.03 -31.60
N VAL A 205 32.52 12.62 -30.34
CA VAL A 205 33.47 13.26 -29.40
C VAL A 205 34.91 13.02 -29.87
N GLY A 206 35.25 11.79 -30.25
CA GLY A 206 36.57 11.46 -30.81
C GLY A 206 36.90 12.25 -32.08
N ALA A 207 35.95 12.37 -33.01
CA ALA A 207 36.12 13.13 -34.24
C ALA A 207 36.33 14.63 -34.00
N SER A 208 35.59 15.23 -33.04
CA SER A 208 35.79 16.65 -32.67
C SER A 208 37.16 16.90 -32.04
N VAL A 209 37.63 15.99 -31.19
CA VAL A 209 38.97 16.10 -30.59
C VAL A 209 40.06 15.98 -31.66
N CYS A 210 39.92 15.05 -32.61
CA CYS A 210 40.86 14.93 -33.72
C CYS A 210 40.89 16.18 -34.62
N LEU A 211 39.73 16.78 -34.93
CA LEU A 211 39.66 18.01 -35.71
C LEU A 211 40.29 19.20 -34.97
N LEU A 212 40.08 19.31 -33.66
CA LEU A 212 40.74 20.32 -32.82
C LEU A 212 42.26 20.15 -32.80
N LEU A 213 42.74 18.91 -32.70
CA LEU A 213 44.18 18.62 -32.75
C LEU A 213 44.77 18.96 -34.12
N VAL A 214 44.11 18.60 -35.22
CA VAL A 214 44.57 18.96 -36.58
C VAL A 214 44.57 20.47 -36.79
N TYR A 215 43.53 21.18 -36.33
CA TYR A 215 43.45 22.64 -36.38
C TYR A 215 44.62 23.28 -35.61
N LEU A 216 44.87 22.85 -34.37
CA LEU A 216 45.99 23.36 -33.57
C LEU A 216 47.35 23.07 -34.22
N GLN A 217 47.54 21.90 -34.82
CA GLN A 217 48.77 21.57 -35.55
C GLN A 217 48.96 22.43 -36.81
N LEU A 218 47.88 22.78 -37.54
CA LEU A 218 47.94 23.71 -38.66
C LEU A 218 48.20 25.16 -38.21
N SER A 219 47.56 25.62 -37.13
CA SER A 219 47.77 26.96 -36.58
C SER A 219 49.21 27.17 -36.08
N PHE A 220 49.81 26.12 -35.50
CA PHE A 220 51.21 26.16 -35.07
C PHE A 220 52.20 26.00 -36.24
N ARG A 221 51.88 25.23 -37.29
CA ARG A 221 52.74 25.12 -38.50
C ARG A 221 52.61 26.32 -39.45
N GLY A 222 51.51 27.06 -39.42
CA GLY A 222 51.32 28.30 -40.19
C GLY A 222 52.09 29.51 -39.64
N SER A 223 52.63 29.42 -38.43
CA SER A 223 53.40 30.50 -37.79
C SER A 223 54.92 30.36 -37.97
N ALA A 224 55.39 29.43 -38.82
CA ALA A 224 56.81 29.17 -39.07
C ALA A 224 57.24 29.33 -40.55
N LEU A 225 56.44 30.04 -41.36
CA LEU A 225 56.83 30.51 -42.70
C LEU A 225 56.47 32.00 -42.82
N LEU A 226 57.32 32.83 -42.21
CA LEU A 226 57.64 34.19 -42.62
C LEU A 226 59.17 34.24 -42.80
#